data_AF-A0A5D0X4S2-F1
#
_entry.id   AF-A0A5D0X4S2-F1
#
_cell.length_a   1.000
_cell.length_b   1.000
_cell.length_c   1.000
_cell.angle_alpha   90.00
_cell.angle_beta   90.00
_cell.angle_gamma   90.00
#
_symmetry.space_group_name_H-M   'P 1'
#
loop_
_entity.id
_entity.type
_entity.pdbx_description
1 polymer ?
#
loop_
_entity_poly.entity_id
_entity_poly.type
_entity_poly.pdbx_seq_one_letter_code
_entity_poly.pdbx_strand_id
1 'polypeptide(L)'
;MTRVAKKVLTTVNAPYGANLSAHQLAEKLVSSDSVDTFDASVFAFFSEVNPPLQKAFIADMGVDEGKVHVIANAFAQKSGFPLALAA
;
A
#
# COMPACT_ATOMS: atom_id res chain seq x y z
N MET A 1 11.54 -9.20 10.47
CA MET A 1 10.25 -8.59 10.11
C MET A 1 9.81 -7.66 11.24
N THR A 2 9.59 -6.37 10.94
CA THR A 2 9.26 -5.35 11.96
C THR A 2 7.83 -5.53 12.50
N ARG A 3 7.54 -4.92 13.66
CA ARG A 3 6.17 -4.91 14.23
C ARG A 3 5.19 -4.19 13.31
N VAL A 4 5.65 -3.18 12.57
CA VAL A 4 4.87 -2.43 11.59
C VAL A 4 4.51 -3.33 10.41
N ALA A 5 5.48 -3.99 9.78
CA ALA A 5 5.24 -4.91 8.67
C ALA A 5 4.23 -6.02 9.02
N LYS A 6 4.30 -6.58 10.24
CA LYS A 6 3.30 -7.55 10.73
C LYS A 6 1.88 -6.98 10.71
N LYS A 7 1.69 -5.78 11.27
CA LYS A 7 0.38 -5.12 11.34
C LYS A 7 -0.17 -4.79 9.96
N VAL A 8 0.68 -4.26 9.08
CA VAL A 8 0.30 -3.95 7.70
C VAL A 8 -0.14 -5.21 6.98
N LEU A 9 0.69 -6.26 7.00
CA LEU A 9 0.38 -7.52 6.33
C LEU A 9 -0.90 -8.17 6.87
N THR A 10 -1.18 -8.09 8.18
CA THR A 10 -2.45 -8.61 8.71
C THR A 10 -3.67 -7.85 8.16
N THR A 11 -3.56 -6.54 7.95
CA THR A 11 -4.65 -5.74 7.36
C THR A 11 -4.82 -6.03 5.87
N VAL A 12 -3.72 -6.13 5.10
CA VAL A 12 -3.82 -6.28 3.64
C VAL A 12 -4.03 -7.72 3.17
N ASN A 13 -3.62 -8.72 3.94
CA ASN A 13 -3.74 -10.13 3.55
C ASN A 13 -5.05 -10.76 4.03
N ALA A 14 -5.50 -10.45 5.25
CA ALA A 14 -6.66 -11.10 5.85
C ALA A 14 -7.97 -10.95 5.05
N PRO A 15 -8.38 -9.76 4.58
CA PRO A 15 -9.66 -9.60 3.88
C PRO A 15 -9.67 -10.21 2.47
N TYR A 16 -8.51 -10.32 1.81
CA TYR A 16 -8.43 -10.80 0.42
C TYR A 16 -7.87 -12.23 0.29
N GLY A 17 -7.59 -12.91 1.40
CA GLY A 17 -6.91 -14.21 1.38
C GLY A 17 -5.53 -14.18 0.69
N ALA A 18 -4.92 -12.99 0.62
CA ALA A 18 -3.62 -12.81 -0.02
C ALA A 18 -2.52 -13.35 0.88
N ASN A 19 -1.36 -13.68 0.29
CA ASN A 19 -0.18 -14.12 1.03
C ASN A 19 1.04 -13.33 0.57
N LEU A 20 0.92 -12.00 0.60
CA LEU A 20 2.03 -11.14 0.26
C LEU A 20 3.03 -11.08 1.40
N SER A 21 4.30 -11.18 1.06
CA SER A 21 5.39 -10.74 1.94
C SER A 21 5.47 -9.22 1.96
N ALA A 22 6.17 -8.67 2.96
CA ALA A 22 6.37 -7.23 3.08
C ALA A 22 7.08 -6.64 1.85
N HIS A 23 8.07 -7.35 1.30
CA HIS A 23 8.80 -6.92 0.11
C HIS A 23 7.92 -6.96 -1.15
N GLN A 24 7.10 -8.00 -1.32
CA GLN A 24 6.16 -8.05 -2.46
C GLN A 24 5.11 -6.95 -2.39
N LEU A 25 4.62 -6.61 -1.19
CA LEU A 25 3.74 -5.46 -1.01
C LEU A 25 4.49 -4.17 -1.36
N ALA A 26 5.71 -3.99 -0.88
CA ALA A 26 6.55 -2.83 -1.18
C ALA A 26 6.81 -2.64 -2.68
N GLU A 27 7.11 -3.71 -3.41
CA GLU A 27 7.27 -3.69 -4.87
C GLU A 27 5.97 -3.25 -5.58
N LYS A 28 4.83 -3.77 -5.12
CA LYS A 28 3.52 -3.42 -5.67
C LYS A 28 3.13 -1.96 -5.39
N LEU A 29 3.55 -1.38 -4.26
CA LEU A 29 3.25 0.02 -3.90
C LEU A 29 3.89 1.06 -4.81
N VAL A 30 4.87 0.66 -5.64
CA VAL A 30 5.54 1.55 -6.61
C VAL A 30 5.37 1.09 -8.06
N SER A 31 4.61 0.02 -8.29
CA SER A 31 4.33 -0.51 -9.62
C SER A 31 3.05 0.08 -10.18
N SER A 32 3.12 0.62 -11.39
CA SER A 32 1.96 1.07 -12.16
C SER A 32 1.00 -0.07 -12.47
N ASP A 33 1.52 -1.30 -12.64
CA ASP A 33 0.71 -2.49 -12.93
C ASP A 33 -0.34 -2.74 -11.83
N SER A 34 -0.01 -2.38 -10.58
CA SER A 34 -0.95 -2.47 -9.45
C SER A 34 -2.17 -1.58 -9.66
N VAL A 35 -2.01 -0.40 -10.25
CA VAL A 35 -3.12 0.51 -10.55
C VAL A 35 -3.96 -0.03 -11.70
N ASP A 36 -3.30 -0.52 -12.76
CA ASP A 36 -3.96 -1.04 -13.96
C ASP A 36 -4.84 -2.25 -13.61
N THR A 37 -4.28 -3.19 -12.86
CA THR A 37 -4.98 -4.39 -12.37
C THR A 37 -5.94 -4.13 -11.22
N PHE A 38 -5.93 -2.91 -10.65
CA PHE A 38 -6.66 -2.56 -9.43
C PHE A 38 -6.40 -3.55 -8.29
N ASP A 39 -5.12 -3.74 -7.97
CA ASP A 39 -4.67 -4.68 -6.94
C ASP A 39 -5.32 -4.36 -5.59
N ALA A 40 -6.17 -5.27 -5.12
CA ALA A 40 -6.96 -5.08 -3.91
C ALA A 40 -6.09 -4.94 -2.65
N SER A 41 -4.96 -5.65 -2.58
CA SER A 41 -4.06 -5.56 -1.43
C SER A 41 -3.33 -4.21 -1.39
N VAL A 42 -2.99 -3.65 -2.55
CA VAL A 42 -2.43 -2.29 -2.66
C VAL A 42 -3.47 -1.24 -2.31
N PHE A 43 -4.69 -1.38 -2.83
CA PHE A 43 -5.77 -0.46 -2.49
C PHE A 43 -6.05 -0.46 -0.97
N ALA A 44 -6.15 -1.63 -0.35
CA ALA A 44 -6.35 -1.76 1.10
C ALA A 44 -5.19 -1.22 1.93
N PHE A 45 -3.96 -1.29 1.43
CA PHE A 45 -2.84 -0.60 2.08
C PHE A 45 -3.13 0.90 2.18
N PHE A 46 -3.61 1.53 1.11
CA PHE A 46 -3.86 2.97 1.12
C PHE A 46 -5.14 3.38 1.84
N SER A 47 -6.19 2.54 1.81
CA SER A 47 -7.52 2.88 2.33
C SER A 47 -7.78 2.37 3.75
N GLU A 48 -7.19 1.24 4.16
CA GLU A 48 -7.52 0.56 5.42
C GLU A 48 -6.38 0.57 6.45
N VAL A 49 -5.12 0.74 6.02
CA VAL A 49 -3.99 0.88 6.94
C VAL A 49 -3.92 2.30 7.46
N ASN A 50 -3.74 2.47 8.78
CA ASN A 50 -3.61 3.81 9.36
C ASN A 50 -2.43 4.60 8.76
N PRO A 51 -2.57 5.90 8.43
CA PRO A 51 -1.53 6.66 7.74
C PRO A 51 -0.14 6.66 8.41
N PRO A 52 -0.01 6.73 9.76
CA PRO A 52 1.28 6.59 10.41
C PRO A 52 1.95 5.23 10.18
N LEU A 53 1.15 4.15 10.07
CA LEU A 53 1.67 2.82 9.74
C LEU A 53 2.03 2.69 8.27
N GLN A 54 1.31 3.35 7.36
CA GLN A 54 1.67 3.40 5.94
C GLN A 54 3.06 4.03 5.79
N LYS A 55 3.28 5.22 6.37
CA LYS A 55 4.57 5.92 6.31
C LYS A 55 5.71 5.13 6.94
N ALA A 56 5.47 4.57 8.13
CA ALA A 56 6.46 3.73 8.81
C ALA A 56 6.81 2.47 7.99
N PHE A 57 5.83 1.87 7.30
CA PHE A 57 6.07 0.71 6.45
C PHE A 57 6.91 1.06 5.22
N ILE A 58 6.61 2.17 4.55
CA ILE A 58 7.37 2.66 3.39
C ILE A 58 8.82 2.93 3.80
N ALA A 59 9.02 3.61 4.93
CA ALA A 59 10.34 3.88 5.49
C ALA A 59 11.09 2.59 5.87
N ASP A 60 10.44 1.65 6.57
CA ASP A 60 11.02 0.35 6.94
C ASP A 60 11.46 -0.46 5.72
N MET A 61 10.73 -0.35 4.60
CA MET A 61 11.01 -1.09 3.36
C MET A 61 11.96 -0.33 2.41
N GLY A 62 12.38 0.89 2.76
CA GLY A 62 13.26 1.71 1.91
C GLY A 62 12.64 2.06 0.56
N VAL A 63 11.32 2.15 0.50
CA VAL A 63 10.58 2.44 -0.73
C VAL A 63 10.57 3.95 -0.99
N ASP A 64 10.67 4.34 -2.26
CA ASP A 64 10.59 5.73 -2.69
C ASP A 64 9.18 6.30 -2.41
N GLU A 65 9.10 7.19 -1.42
CA GLU A 65 7.84 7.81 -1.00
C GLU A 65 7.17 8.59 -2.15
N GLY A 66 7.94 9.23 -3.03
CA GLY A 66 7.42 9.94 -4.19
C GLY A 66 6.71 9.01 -5.18
N LYS A 67 7.28 7.84 -5.45
CA LYS A 67 6.61 6.82 -6.28
C LYS A 67 5.33 6.30 -5.62
N VAL A 68 5.36 6.09 -4.30
CA VAL A 68 4.17 5.64 -3.56
C VAL A 68 3.06 6.70 -3.62
N HIS A 69 3.39 7.98 -3.52
CA HIS A 69 2.43 9.08 -3.71
C HIS A 69 1.81 9.08 -5.11
N VAL A 70 2.60 8.81 -6.16
CA VAL A 70 2.07 8.70 -7.53
C VAL A 70 1.06 7.56 -7.64
N ILE A 71 1.38 6.38 -7.10
CA ILE A 71 0.47 5.23 -7.11
C ILE A 71 -0.78 5.49 -6.27
N ALA A 72 -0.62 6.07 -5.08
CA ALA A 72 -1.75 6.44 -4.21
C ALA A 72 -2.69 7.44 -4.89
N ASN A 73 -2.15 8.46 -5.58
CA ASN A 73 -2.92 9.41 -6.36
C ASN A 73 -3.72 8.74 -7.47
N ALA A 74 -3.09 7.82 -8.21
CA ALA A 74 -3.76 7.09 -9.29
C ALA A 74 -4.91 6.21 -8.75
N PHE A 75 -4.71 5.53 -7.61
CA PHE A 75 -5.78 4.79 -6.94
C PHE A 75 -6.91 5.69 -6.41
N ALA A 76 -6.58 6.87 -5.87
CA ALA A 76 -7.58 7.82 -5.38
C ALA A 76 -8.46 8.34 -6.54
N GLN A 77 -7.85 8.68 -7.67
CA GLN A 77 -8.57 9.09 -8.88
C GLN A 77 -9.46 7.98 -9.42
N LYS A 78 -8.97 6.73 -9.46
CA LYS A 78 -9.72 5.59 -10.00
C LYS A 78 -10.85 5.13 -9.08
N SER A 79 -10.66 5.21 -7.76
CA SER A 79 -11.68 4.84 -6.77
C SER A 79 -12.67 5.95 -6.45
N GLY A 80 -12.34 7.20 -6.76
CA GLY A 80 -13.13 8.37 -6.34
C GLY A 80 -13.09 8.65 -4.84
N PHE A 81 -12.15 8.04 -4.11
CA PHE A 81 -12.01 8.16 -2.66
C PHE A 81 -10.66 8.80 -2.28
N PRO A 82 -10.62 9.75 -1.33
CA PRO A 82 -9.37 10.36 -0.90
C PRO A 82 -8.51 9.34 -0.13
N LEU A 83 -7.29 9.11 -0.60
CA LEU A 83 -6.32 8.23 0.07
C LEU A 83 -5.29 9.07 0.81
N ALA A 84 -4.84 8.59 1.97
CA ALA A 84 -3.99 9.39 2.87
C ALA A 84 -2.64 9.80 2.27
N LEU A 85 -2.13 9.03 1.31
CA LEU A 85 -0.89 9.32 0.58
C LEU A 85 -1.15 9.86 -0.84
N ALA A 86 -2.39 10.22 -1.18
CA ALA A 86 -2.74 10.83 -2.47
C ALA A 86 -2.73 12.37 -2.40
N ALA A 87 -1.67 12.94 -1.81
CA ALA A 87 -1.51 14.38 -1.59
C ALA A 87 -0.32 14.95 -2.35
#